data_AF-W2SEL4-F1
#
_entry.id   AF-W2SEL4-F1
#
_cell.length_a   1.000
_cell.length_b   1.000
_cell.length_c   1.000
_cell.angle_alpha   90.00
_cell.angle_beta   90.00
_cell.angle_gamma   90.00
#
_symmetry.space_group_name_H-M   'P 1'
#
loop_
_entity.id
_entity.type
_entity.pdbx_description
1 polymer ?
#
loop_
_entity_poly.entity_id
_entity_poly.type
_entity_poly.pdbx_seq_one_letter_code
_entity_poly.pdbx_strand_id
1 'polypeptide(L)'
;MLVVESKNTALTHPSKPILKRQTGGPIRGVNIGGWLLLEPWITPSIFQAQSGVVDEYTLTQNVGNAESILQSHWASWATEADFQKIAGAGLNLVRIPVGYWAFQKYDGDPYIQGAAEYLDQAIGWAANAGLNVWVDLHGAPLSQNGFDNSGQRTNSPGWTGGDTISFTADVIGQVAERYGNYSNVAGIELLNEPLMDVLPGGRDGTEQYTQQGYDAVRGAGYGGSVVFSDGFAESSSWNGFLTGQNTIVDHHEYQVFTDELLQLDWQGHVDYAYSNAGNWAGGADKPVVNGEWTAAMTDCAPALNGYGIGARYDGTFSRPTYNGGYESSEYIGSCASVNFIDQWTQDLKTATTNYIRAQIDVSETQASGWIFWNFKTEAAAEWDFFRLLDNGVWPSS
;
A
#
# COMPACT_ATOMS: atom_id res chain seq x y z
N MET A 1 -56.65 12.44 -31.18
CA MET A 1 -55.91 13.04 -30.06
C MET A 1 -55.48 11.89 -29.16
N LEU A 2 -54.29 11.35 -29.40
CA LEU A 2 -53.68 10.28 -28.62
C LEU A 2 -52.45 10.93 -27.97
N VAL A 3 -52.53 11.19 -26.68
CA VAL A 3 -51.41 11.68 -25.88
C VAL A 3 -50.67 10.45 -25.38
N VAL A 4 -49.42 10.30 -25.83
CA VAL A 4 -48.48 9.34 -25.30
C VAL A 4 -47.85 9.98 -24.06
N GLU A 5 -48.21 9.51 -22.87
CA GLU A 5 -47.47 9.84 -21.65
C GLU A 5 -46.21 8.96 -21.59
N SER A 6 -45.06 9.60 -21.71
CA SER A 6 -43.76 9.00 -21.45
C SER A 6 -43.60 8.81 -19.94
N LYS A 7 -43.44 7.56 -19.51
CA LYS A 7 -42.96 7.26 -18.15
C LYS A 7 -41.48 7.61 -18.10
N ASN A 8 -41.19 8.72 -17.42
CA ASN A 8 -39.85 9.13 -17.07
C ASN A 8 -39.30 8.16 -16.01
N THR A 9 -38.54 7.16 -16.43
CA THR A 9 -37.72 6.34 -15.52
C THR A 9 -36.58 7.21 -15.01
N ALA A 10 -36.74 7.74 -13.81
CA ALA A 10 -35.65 8.33 -13.07
C ALA A 10 -34.57 7.25 -12.87
N LEU A 11 -33.45 7.40 -13.58
CA LEU A 11 -32.22 6.69 -13.30
C LEU A 11 -31.83 7.02 -11.86
N THR A 12 -31.94 6.04 -10.99
CA THR A 12 -31.35 6.12 -9.64
C THR A 12 -29.86 6.26 -9.83
N HIS A 13 -29.33 7.47 -9.60
CA HIS A 13 -27.89 7.65 -9.45
C HIS A 13 -27.40 6.63 -8.40
N PRO A 14 -26.37 5.81 -8.69
CA PRO A 14 -25.77 4.99 -7.66
C PRO A 14 -25.38 5.93 -6.52
N SER A 15 -25.90 5.66 -5.33
CA SER A 15 -25.62 6.48 -4.16
C SER A 15 -24.09 6.57 -4.01
N LYS A 16 -23.55 7.76 -3.76
CA LYS A 16 -22.10 7.94 -3.54
C LYS A 16 -21.57 6.81 -2.64
N PRO A 17 -20.43 6.17 -2.97
CA PRO A 17 -19.85 5.12 -2.13
C PRO A 17 -19.81 5.53 -0.66
N ILE A 18 -20.07 4.60 0.26
CA ILE A 18 -20.08 4.88 1.72
C ILE A 18 -18.80 5.60 2.13
N LEU A 19 -17.66 5.19 1.58
CA LEU A 19 -16.37 5.81 1.74
C LEU A 19 -16.35 7.31 1.36
N LYS A 20 -16.81 7.70 0.16
CA LYS A 20 -16.89 9.12 -0.26
C LYS A 20 -17.84 9.94 0.63
N ARG A 21 -18.80 9.30 1.33
CA ARG A 21 -19.66 9.95 2.32
C ARG A 21 -18.97 10.09 3.68
N GLN A 22 -18.17 9.10 4.09
CA GLN A 22 -17.40 9.11 5.33
C GLN A 22 -16.21 10.09 5.26
N THR A 23 -15.55 10.21 4.10
CA THR A 23 -14.38 11.09 3.91
C THR A 23 -14.73 12.50 3.45
N GLY A 24 -16.00 12.77 3.11
CA GLY A 24 -16.46 14.10 2.67
C GLY A 24 -15.94 14.54 1.28
N GLY A 25 -15.33 13.64 0.50
CA GLY A 25 -14.70 13.93 -0.79
C GLY A 25 -13.93 12.74 -1.35
N PRO A 26 -13.02 12.94 -2.32
CA PRO A 26 -12.01 11.94 -2.66
C PRO A 26 -11.18 11.56 -1.42
N ILE A 27 -10.67 10.33 -1.36
CA ILE A 27 -9.62 10.00 -0.41
C ILE A 27 -8.37 10.80 -0.74
N ARG A 28 -7.77 11.40 0.28
CA ARG A 28 -6.47 12.05 0.24
C ARG A 28 -5.70 11.58 1.45
N GLY A 29 -4.91 10.54 1.28
CA GLY A 29 -4.24 9.88 2.41
C GLY A 29 -2.76 9.66 2.23
N VAL A 30 -2.14 9.18 3.29
CA VAL A 30 -0.77 8.64 3.29
C VAL A 30 -0.77 7.28 3.97
N ASN A 31 0.15 6.42 3.54
CA ASN A 31 0.45 5.18 4.26
C ASN A 31 1.28 5.48 5.51
N ILE A 32 1.18 4.62 6.52
CA ILE A 32 2.02 4.59 7.73
C ILE A 32 2.94 3.35 7.64
N GLY A 33 3.61 3.21 6.50
CA GLY A 33 4.51 2.11 6.15
C GLY A 33 5.81 2.10 6.96
N GLY A 34 6.46 0.93 6.97
CA GLY A 34 7.67 0.67 7.77
C GLY A 34 7.47 0.72 9.28
N TRP A 35 6.23 0.75 9.78
CA TRP A 35 5.93 0.88 11.22
C TRP A 35 5.63 -0.47 11.89
N LEU A 36 4.43 -1.00 11.68
CA LEU A 36 3.94 -2.26 12.28
C LEU A 36 4.28 -3.50 11.44
N LEU A 37 4.94 -3.25 10.32
CA LEU A 37 5.66 -4.19 9.48
C LEU A 37 6.90 -3.44 8.98
N LEU A 38 8.08 -4.03 9.15
CA LEU A 38 9.35 -3.41 8.76
C LEU A 38 9.66 -3.60 7.27
N GLU A 39 10.13 -2.53 6.64
CA GLU A 39 10.69 -2.55 5.30
C GLU A 39 12.12 -2.00 5.30
N PRO A 40 13.10 -2.73 4.74
CA PRO A 40 14.50 -2.33 4.78
C PRO A 40 14.78 -0.97 4.12
N TRP A 41 13.99 -0.59 3.13
CA TRP A 41 14.19 0.65 2.40
C TRP A 41 13.58 1.88 3.10
N ILE A 42 12.56 1.67 3.94
CA ILE A 42 11.94 2.73 4.75
C ILE A 42 12.79 3.01 6.01
N THR A 43 13.25 1.95 6.68
CA THR A 43 14.01 2.00 7.95
C THR A 43 15.37 1.27 7.87
N PRO A 44 16.24 1.64 6.90
CA PRO A 44 17.51 0.96 6.67
C PRO A 44 18.42 0.85 7.90
N SER A 45 18.32 1.78 8.87
CA SER A 45 19.13 1.76 10.09
C SER A 45 18.96 0.47 10.90
N ILE A 46 17.75 -0.10 10.96
CA ILE A 46 17.46 -1.35 11.67
C ILE A 46 18.22 -2.51 11.01
N PHE A 47 18.23 -2.56 9.69
CA PHE A 47 18.78 -3.67 8.91
C PHE A 47 20.29 -3.58 8.79
N GLN A 48 20.84 -2.39 8.57
CA GLN A 48 22.29 -2.15 8.46
C GLN A 48 23.04 -2.44 9.77
N ALA A 49 22.35 -2.35 10.92
CA ALA A 49 22.91 -2.68 12.22
C ALA A 49 23.09 -4.20 12.44
N GLN A 50 22.50 -5.04 11.58
CA GLN A 50 22.43 -6.49 11.77
C GLN A 50 23.03 -7.24 10.58
N SER A 51 23.55 -8.45 10.83
CA SER A 51 24.04 -9.33 9.76
C SER A 51 22.98 -10.37 9.41
N GLY A 52 22.76 -10.61 8.11
CA GLY A 52 21.83 -11.65 7.64
C GLY A 52 20.35 -11.33 7.85
N VAL A 53 20.00 -10.06 8.03
CA VAL A 53 18.62 -9.59 8.15
C VAL A 53 18.22 -8.88 6.86
N VAL A 54 17.16 -9.37 6.21
CA VAL A 54 16.68 -8.87 4.91
C VAL A 54 15.19 -8.52 4.91
N ASP A 55 14.49 -8.88 5.99
CA ASP A 55 13.06 -8.69 6.23
C ASP A 55 12.80 -8.84 7.76
N GLU A 56 11.56 -8.63 8.20
CA GLU A 56 11.19 -8.76 9.62
C GLU A 56 11.27 -10.22 10.12
N TYR A 57 10.98 -11.19 9.25
CA TYR A 57 11.10 -12.62 9.56
C TYR A 57 12.53 -12.98 9.99
N THR A 58 13.53 -12.59 9.20
CA THR A 58 14.94 -12.85 9.49
C THR A 58 15.45 -12.00 10.65
N LEU A 59 14.92 -10.80 10.88
CA LEU A 59 15.23 -10.01 12.09
C LEU A 59 14.84 -10.80 13.34
N THR A 60 13.59 -11.22 13.41
CA THR A 60 13.03 -11.90 14.57
C THR A 60 13.59 -13.32 14.76
N GLN A 61 14.03 -13.96 13.67
CA GLN A 61 14.69 -15.27 13.72
C GLN A 61 16.15 -15.17 14.21
N ASN A 62 16.90 -14.19 13.72
CA ASN A 62 18.37 -14.19 13.84
C ASN A 62 18.92 -13.25 14.92
N VAL A 63 18.14 -12.27 15.38
CA VAL A 63 18.62 -11.22 16.29
C VAL A 63 18.04 -11.40 17.69
N GLY A 64 18.91 -11.73 18.64
CA GLY A 64 18.51 -12.06 20.02
C GLY A 64 17.82 -10.93 20.80
N ASN A 65 17.99 -9.67 20.38
CA ASN A 65 17.30 -8.50 20.96
C ASN A 65 16.24 -7.89 20.03
N ALA A 66 15.72 -8.64 19.05
CA ALA A 66 14.70 -8.17 18.11
C ALA A 66 13.47 -7.56 18.80
N GLU A 67 13.03 -8.11 19.94
CA GLU A 67 11.89 -7.57 20.69
C GLU A 67 12.12 -6.13 21.14
N SER A 68 13.30 -5.86 21.71
CA SER A 68 13.66 -4.52 22.17
C SER A 68 13.82 -3.54 21.02
N ILE A 69 14.30 -4.01 19.86
CA ILE A 69 14.40 -3.20 18.63
C ILE A 69 12.99 -2.81 18.17
N LEU A 70 12.09 -3.79 18.04
CA LEU A 70 10.72 -3.58 17.58
C LEU A 70 9.91 -2.71 18.55
N GLN A 71 9.96 -2.96 19.86
CA GLN A 71 9.26 -2.13 20.84
C GLN A 71 9.74 -0.67 20.82
N SER A 72 11.04 -0.45 20.68
CA SER A 72 11.58 0.92 20.57
C SER A 72 11.11 1.57 19.27
N HIS A 73 11.17 0.84 18.16
CA HIS A 73 10.72 1.30 16.85
C HIS A 73 9.23 1.65 16.85
N TRP A 74 8.36 0.73 17.29
CA TRP A 74 6.92 0.94 17.35
C TRP A 74 6.56 2.14 18.22
N ALA A 75 7.28 2.39 19.32
CA ALA A 75 7.04 3.53 20.20
C ALA A 75 7.48 4.89 19.66
N SER A 76 8.36 4.95 18.66
CA SER A 76 8.93 6.22 18.18
C SER A 76 8.74 6.51 16.70
N TRP A 77 8.49 5.50 15.87
CA TRP A 77 8.42 5.69 14.43
C TRP A 77 7.18 6.46 14.02
N ALA A 78 5.98 6.10 14.46
CA ALA A 78 4.81 6.95 14.28
C ALA A 78 4.31 7.45 15.64
N THR A 79 3.92 8.72 15.68
CA THR A 79 3.47 9.42 16.89
C THR A 79 2.23 10.24 16.60
N GLU A 80 1.49 10.66 17.63
CA GLU A 80 0.33 11.55 17.47
C GLU A 80 0.68 12.84 16.70
N ALA A 81 1.90 13.36 16.85
CA ALA A 81 2.35 14.55 16.13
C ALA A 81 2.41 14.34 14.62
N ASP A 82 2.77 13.13 14.15
CA ASP A 82 2.75 12.80 12.73
C ASP A 82 1.32 12.85 12.18
N PHE A 83 0.34 12.33 12.91
CA PHE A 83 -1.08 12.36 12.52
C PHE A 83 -1.63 13.79 12.48
N GLN A 84 -1.24 14.64 13.44
CA GLN A 84 -1.59 16.07 13.41
C GLN A 84 -0.97 16.79 12.22
N LYS A 85 0.28 16.46 11.84
CA LYS A 85 0.92 17.01 10.63
C LYS A 85 0.21 16.57 9.36
N ILE A 86 -0.18 15.29 9.27
CA ILE A 86 -0.96 14.74 8.15
C ILE A 86 -2.28 15.50 7.99
N ALA A 87 -3.06 15.65 9.07
CA ALA A 87 -4.31 16.41 9.04
C ALA A 87 -4.07 17.90 8.72
N GLY A 88 -3.00 18.49 9.27
CA GLY A 88 -2.59 19.87 8.99
C GLY A 88 -2.22 20.14 7.53
N ALA A 89 -1.80 19.10 6.80
CA ALA A 89 -1.56 19.16 5.36
C ALA A 89 -2.85 19.00 4.52
N GLY A 90 -4.02 18.87 5.16
CA GLY A 90 -5.32 18.76 4.49
C GLY A 90 -5.68 17.34 4.05
N LEU A 91 -4.95 16.33 4.52
CA LEU A 91 -5.27 14.92 4.28
C LEU A 91 -6.40 14.45 5.19
N ASN A 92 -7.16 13.44 4.76
CA ASN A 92 -8.37 12.97 5.44
C ASN A 92 -8.36 11.48 5.84
N LEU A 93 -7.29 10.76 5.50
CA LEU A 93 -7.15 9.33 5.75
C LEU A 93 -5.70 8.92 5.97
N VAL A 94 -5.48 7.90 6.80
CA VAL A 94 -4.23 7.14 6.85
C VAL A 94 -4.49 5.66 6.60
N ARG A 95 -3.64 5.01 5.80
CA ARG A 95 -3.61 3.55 5.64
C ARG A 95 -2.51 2.99 6.52
N ILE A 96 -2.82 1.99 7.33
CA ILE A 96 -1.88 1.44 8.32
C ILE A 96 -1.65 -0.05 8.01
N PRO A 97 -0.52 -0.35 7.34
CA PRO A 97 -0.03 -1.72 7.17
C PRO A 97 0.24 -2.42 8.50
N VAL A 98 -0.24 -3.64 8.67
CA VAL A 98 0.06 -4.49 9.83
C VAL A 98 0.20 -5.96 9.41
N GLY A 99 1.24 -6.65 9.89
CA GLY A 99 1.42 -8.07 9.63
C GLY A 99 0.45 -8.96 10.42
N TYR A 100 0.07 -10.10 9.86
CA TYR A 100 -0.84 -11.06 10.53
C TYR A 100 -0.36 -11.50 11.92
N TRP A 101 0.96 -11.58 12.11
CA TRP A 101 1.58 -11.97 13.38
C TRP A 101 1.25 -11.02 14.53
N ALA A 102 0.81 -9.80 14.26
CA ALA A 102 0.31 -8.88 15.28
C ALA A 102 -0.92 -9.43 16.02
N PHE A 103 -1.71 -10.30 15.37
CA PHE A 103 -2.94 -10.89 15.90
C PHE A 103 -2.76 -12.36 16.24
N GLN A 104 -2.22 -13.14 15.30
CA GLN A 104 -2.02 -14.57 15.47
C GLN A 104 -0.78 -15.02 14.71
N LYS A 105 0.09 -15.80 15.37
CA LYS A 105 1.23 -16.42 14.70
C LYS A 105 0.84 -17.72 14.01
N TYR A 106 1.45 -17.97 12.86
CA TYR A 106 1.38 -19.24 12.15
C TYR A 106 2.42 -20.20 12.75
N ASP A 107 2.21 -21.51 12.56
CA ASP A 107 3.10 -22.51 13.15
C ASP A 107 4.54 -22.34 12.65
N GLY A 108 5.50 -22.34 13.58
CA GLY A 108 6.92 -22.13 13.28
C GLY A 108 7.37 -20.67 13.10
N ASP A 109 6.48 -19.69 13.22
CA ASP A 109 6.86 -18.28 13.05
C ASP A 109 7.89 -17.79 14.09
N PRO A 110 8.88 -16.99 13.68
CA PRO A 110 9.81 -16.31 14.60
C PRO A 110 9.26 -14.98 15.13
N TYR A 111 8.22 -14.42 14.50
CA TYR A 111 7.73 -13.07 14.75
C TYR A 111 7.42 -12.74 16.21
N ILE A 112 7.50 -11.46 16.53
CA ILE A 112 7.25 -10.91 17.86
C ILE A 112 5.91 -10.17 17.82
N GLN A 113 5.05 -10.43 18.81
CA GLN A 113 3.75 -9.77 18.91
C GLN A 113 3.85 -8.47 19.71
N GLY A 114 2.85 -7.61 19.59
CA GLY A 114 2.75 -6.33 20.30
C GLY A 114 2.32 -5.16 19.41
N ALA A 115 2.55 -5.26 18.10
CA ALA A 115 2.20 -4.23 17.12
C ALA A 115 0.71 -3.82 17.14
N ALA A 116 -0.22 -4.73 17.44
CA ALA A 116 -1.66 -4.43 17.51
C ALA A 116 -2.01 -3.36 18.56
N GLU A 117 -1.25 -3.26 19.66
CA GLU A 117 -1.47 -2.22 20.69
C GLU A 117 -1.10 -0.81 20.19
N TYR A 118 -0.17 -0.73 19.24
CA TYR A 118 0.20 0.52 18.59
C TYR A 118 -0.82 0.92 17.51
N LEU A 119 -1.42 -0.06 16.82
CA LEU A 119 -2.57 0.18 15.94
C LEU A 119 -3.78 0.72 16.73
N ASP A 120 -4.06 0.19 17.93
CA ASP A 120 -5.10 0.74 18.81
C ASP A 120 -4.86 2.24 19.11
N GLN A 121 -3.61 2.59 19.44
CA GLN A 121 -3.20 3.98 19.71
C GLN A 121 -3.33 4.87 18.47
N ALA A 122 -2.89 4.36 17.30
CA ALA A 122 -2.95 5.07 16.03
C ALA A 122 -4.38 5.44 15.62
N ILE A 123 -5.34 4.53 15.81
CA ILE A 123 -6.75 4.79 15.52
C ILE A 123 -7.28 5.92 16.43
N GLY A 124 -6.82 5.96 17.68
CA GLY A 124 -7.12 7.07 18.61
C GLY A 124 -6.51 8.41 18.16
N TRP A 125 -5.23 8.43 17.76
CA TRP A 125 -4.57 9.62 17.25
C TRP A 125 -5.22 10.13 15.96
N ALA A 126 -5.59 9.22 15.05
CA ALA A 126 -6.34 9.55 13.84
C ALA A 126 -7.69 10.21 14.18
N ALA A 127 -8.45 9.63 15.12
CA ALA A 127 -9.71 10.22 15.57
C ALA A 127 -9.51 11.64 16.15
N ASN A 128 -8.48 11.83 16.97
CA ASN A 128 -8.13 13.15 17.55
C ASN A 128 -7.76 14.19 16.49
N ALA A 129 -7.12 13.76 15.39
CA ALA A 129 -6.74 14.61 14.27
C ALA A 129 -7.87 14.80 13.24
N GLY A 130 -9.00 14.09 13.38
CA GLY A 130 -10.09 14.10 12.39
C GLY A 130 -9.80 13.27 11.13
N LEU A 131 -8.86 12.32 11.21
CA LEU A 131 -8.48 11.40 10.14
C LEU A 131 -9.29 10.11 10.21
N ASN A 132 -9.66 9.60 9.04
CA ASN A 132 -10.12 8.23 8.88
C ASN A 132 -8.94 7.26 8.83
N VAL A 133 -9.19 5.99 9.13
CA VAL A 133 -8.20 4.92 9.10
C VAL A 133 -8.67 3.83 8.14
N TRP A 134 -7.72 3.37 7.34
CA TRP A 134 -7.81 2.13 6.59
C TRP A 134 -6.82 1.15 7.21
N VAL A 135 -7.32 0.09 7.84
CA VAL A 135 -6.48 -0.95 8.42
C VAL A 135 -6.19 -1.97 7.34
N ASP A 136 -4.92 -2.23 7.10
CA ASP A 136 -4.48 -3.10 6.01
C ASP A 136 -3.68 -4.29 6.54
N LEU A 137 -4.18 -5.51 6.29
CA LEU A 137 -3.43 -6.73 6.56
C LEU A 137 -2.34 -6.87 5.48
N HIS A 138 -1.12 -6.51 5.82
CA HIS A 138 -0.07 -6.29 4.83
C HIS A 138 0.81 -7.52 4.56
N GLY A 139 0.66 -8.58 5.36
CA GLY A 139 1.39 -9.83 5.21
C GLY A 139 0.52 -11.02 5.56
N ALA A 140 0.71 -12.12 4.84
CA ALA A 140 0.08 -13.41 5.08
C ALA A 140 1.13 -14.51 5.35
N PRO A 141 0.75 -15.63 6.02
CA PRO A 141 1.68 -16.74 6.26
C PRO A 141 2.26 -17.29 4.96
N LEU A 142 3.55 -17.58 4.98
CA LEU A 142 4.35 -18.03 3.83
C LEU A 142 4.46 -17.02 2.68
N SER A 143 4.09 -15.75 2.92
CA SER A 143 4.08 -14.63 1.98
C SER A 143 3.11 -14.78 0.80
N GLN A 144 2.40 -13.70 0.51
CA GLN A 144 1.49 -13.58 -0.63
C GLN A 144 2.13 -13.05 -1.91
N ASN A 145 3.39 -12.60 -1.85
CA ASN A 145 4.08 -12.01 -3.02
C ASN A 145 5.59 -12.29 -3.10
N GLY A 146 6.19 -12.80 -2.02
CA GLY A 146 7.63 -13.04 -1.92
C GLY A 146 8.46 -11.79 -1.64
N PHE A 147 7.83 -10.64 -1.45
CA PHE A 147 8.50 -9.36 -1.18
C PHE A 147 8.83 -9.21 0.31
N ASP A 148 9.80 -8.37 0.63
CA ASP A 148 10.15 -8.07 2.02
C ASP A 148 9.01 -7.33 2.75
N ASN A 149 8.22 -6.52 2.04
CA ASN A 149 7.02 -5.86 2.57
C ASN A 149 5.91 -6.83 3.03
N SER A 150 5.95 -8.11 2.67
CA SER A 150 5.04 -9.12 3.26
C SER A 150 5.50 -9.64 4.63
N GLY A 151 6.69 -9.21 5.07
CA GLY A 151 7.38 -9.68 6.28
C GLY A 151 8.39 -10.80 6.03
N GLN A 152 8.23 -11.55 4.94
CA GLN A 152 9.09 -12.69 4.60
C GLN A 152 9.42 -12.71 3.11
N ARG A 153 10.61 -12.23 2.75
CA ARG A 153 11.12 -12.28 1.38
C ARG A 153 11.43 -13.72 1.00
N THR A 154 10.84 -14.19 -0.10
CA THR A 154 11.02 -15.57 -0.58
C THR A 154 10.86 -15.66 -2.10
N ASN A 155 11.60 -16.57 -2.72
CA ASN A 155 11.44 -16.90 -4.15
C ASN A 155 10.34 -17.95 -4.40
N SER A 156 9.59 -18.34 -3.37
CA SER A 156 8.52 -19.34 -3.47
C SER A 156 7.43 -19.00 -2.45
N PRO A 157 6.67 -17.91 -2.68
CA PRO A 157 5.54 -17.57 -1.82
C PRO A 157 4.56 -18.75 -1.76
N GLY A 158 4.18 -19.13 -0.55
CA GLY A 158 3.39 -20.33 -0.26
C GLY A 158 1.98 -20.05 0.24
N TRP A 159 1.61 -18.78 0.39
CA TRP A 159 0.23 -18.40 0.67
C TRP A 159 -0.71 -18.96 -0.40
N THR A 160 -1.98 -19.19 -0.05
CA THR A 160 -2.97 -20.02 -0.78
C THR A 160 -2.68 -21.54 -0.83
N GLY A 161 -1.59 -22.01 -0.24
CA GLY A 161 -1.33 -23.43 0.01
C GLY A 161 -1.86 -23.93 1.37
N GLY A 162 -2.21 -25.21 1.47
CA GLY A 162 -2.59 -25.83 2.75
C GLY A 162 -3.81 -25.16 3.41
N ASP A 163 -3.69 -24.79 4.68
CA ASP A 163 -4.69 -24.09 5.49
C ASP A 163 -4.45 -22.56 5.61
N THR A 164 -3.50 -22.01 4.85
CA THR A 164 -3.14 -20.58 4.92
C THR A 164 -4.31 -19.66 4.57
N ILE A 165 -5.21 -20.05 3.65
CA ILE A 165 -6.41 -19.27 3.31
C ILE A 165 -7.31 -19.10 4.53
N SER A 166 -7.70 -20.21 5.16
CA SER A 166 -8.57 -20.18 6.33
C SER A 166 -7.92 -19.46 7.51
N PHE A 167 -6.62 -19.69 7.73
CA PHE A 167 -5.88 -18.98 8.78
C PHE A 167 -5.89 -17.47 8.54
N THR A 168 -5.65 -17.02 7.31
CA THR A 168 -5.64 -15.58 6.98
C THR A 168 -7.04 -14.99 7.13
N ALA A 169 -8.09 -15.74 6.75
CA ALA A 169 -9.48 -15.33 6.92
C ALA A 169 -9.87 -15.20 8.40
N ASP A 170 -9.39 -16.10 9.26
CA ASP A 170 -9.58 -16.01 10.71
C ASP A 170 -8.87 -14.78 11.31
N VAL A 171 -7.65 -14.46 10.82
CA VAL A 171 -6.92 -13.26 11.25
C VAL A 171 -7.65 -11.99 10.85
N ILE A 172 -8.12 -11.85 9.61
CA ILE A 172 -8.83 -10.64 9.21
C ILE A 172 -10.19 -10.52 9.90
N GLY A 173 -10.81 -11.64 10.29
CA GLY A 173 -11.94 -11.67 11.21
C GLY A 173 -11.60 -11.03 12.57
N GLN A 174 -10.47 -11.38 13.17
CA GLN A 174 -9.99 -10.78 14.43
C GLN A 174 -9.71 -9.27 14.29
N VAL A 175 -9.15 -8.84 13.16
CA VAL A 175 -8.96 -7.41 12.84
C VAL A 175 -10.32 -6.69 12.84
N ALA A 176 -11.33 -7.26 12.18
CA ALA A 176 -12.66 -6.67 12.13
C ALA A 176 -13.38 -6.67 13.48
N GLU A 177 -13.25 -7.73 14.29
CA GLU A 177 -13.80 -7.77 15.65
C GLU A 177 -13.18 -6.70 16.55
N ARG A 178 -11.87 -6.50 16.44
CA ARG A 178 -11.13 -5.54 17.26
C ARG A 178 -11.39 -4.09 16.84
N TYR A 179 -11.39 -3.81 15.54
CA TYR A 179 -11.37 -2.43 15.02
C TYR A 179 -12.66 -1.99 14.36
N GLY A 180 -13.56 -2.90 14.00
CA GLY A 180 -14.76 -2.60 13.21
C GLY A 180 -15.78 -1.70 13.92
N ASN A 181 -15.69 -1.55 15.24
CA ASN A 181 -16.56 -0.67 16.02
C ASN A 181 -16.07 0.78 16.12
N TYR A 182 -14.84 1.07 15.68
CA TYR A 182 -14.33 2.44 15.66
C TYR A 182 -14.92 3.21 14.49
N SER A 183 -15.61 4.32 14.77
CA SER A 183 -16.34 5.08 13.74
C SER A 183 -15.44 5.71 12.68
N ASN A 184 -14.15 5.92 12.98
CA ASN A 184 -13.16 6.44 12.04
C ASN A 184 -12.41 5.34 11.27
N VAL A 185 -12.68 4.04 11.51
CA VAL A 185 -12.18 2.96 10.65
C VAL A 185 -13.08 2.86 9.41
N ALA A 186 -12.64 3.47 8.33
CA ALA A 186 -13.39 3.62 7.08
C ALA A 186 -13.19 2.44 6.11
N GLY A 187 -12.06 1.74 6.23
CA GLY A 187 -11.74 0.56 5.43
C GLY A 187 -11.00 -0.51 6.23
N ILE A 188 -11.28 -1.77 5.91
CA ILE A 188 -10.46 -2.91 6.29
C ILE A 188 -10.04 -3.61 5.00
N GLU A 189 -8.74 -3.61 4.72
CA GLU A 189 -8.14 -4.32 3.60
C GLU A 189 -7.92 -5.78 3.97
N LEU A 190 -8.39 -6.67 3.11
CA LEU A 190 -8.28 -8.10 3.33
C LEU A 190 -6.83 -8.56 3.22
N LEU A 191 -6.09 -8.15 2.19
CA LEU A 191 -4.69 -8.48 2.04
C LEU A 191 -4.02 -7.59 1.00
N ASN A 192 -2.87 -7.05 1.35
CA ASN A 192 -2.00 -6.29 0.46
C ASN A 192 -1.37 -7.17 -0.64
N GLU A 193 -1.44 -6.71 -1.90
CA GLU A 193 -0.62 -7.18 -3.03
C GLU A 193 -0.42 -8.71 -3.17
N PRO A 194 -1.46 -9.54 -3.26
CA PRO A 194 -1.27 -10.95 -3.61
C PRO A 194 -0.76 -11.08 -5.05
N LEU A 195 0.47 -11.58 -5.24
CA LEU A 195 1.06 -11.76 -6.57
C LEU A 195 0.52 -13.05 -7.22
N MET A 196 -0.69 -12.95 -7.77
CA MET A 196 -1.47 -14.10 -8.26
C MET A 196 -0.69 -15.01 -9.22
N ASP A 197 0.20 -14.48 -10.05
CA ASP A 197 0.95 -15.25 -11.06
C ASP A 197 1.96 -16.23 -10.47
N VAL A 198 2.42 -16.05 -9.23
CA VAL A 198 3.40 -16.92 -8.58
C VAL A 198 2.82 -17.76 -7.44
N LEU A 199 1.58 -17.50 -7.04
CA LEU A 199 0.94 -18.18 -5.92
C LEU A 199 0.39 -19.56 -6.29
N PRO A 200 0.47 -20.55 -5.38
CA PRO A 200 -0.18 -21.84 -5.58
C PRO A 200 -1.71 -21.68 -5.62
N GLY A 201 -2.32 -21.90 -6.79
CA GLY A 201 -3.76 -21.68 -7.01
C GLY A 201 -4.10 -20.29 -7.56
N GLY A 202 -3.11 -19.40 -7.66
CA GLY A 202 -3.17 -18.10 -8.30
C GLY A 202 -4.46 -17.32 -8.05
N ARG A 203 -5.14 -16.91 -9.12
CA ARG A 203 -6.38 -16.15 -9.04
C ARG A 203 -7.50 -16.87 -8.29
N ASP A 204 -7.71 -18.16 -8.53
CA ASP A 204 -8.78 -18.93 -7.88
C ASP A 204 -8.58 -18.99 -6.35
N GLY A 205 -7.33 -19.20 -5.91
CA GLY A 205 -6.98 -19.19 -4.48
C GLY A 205 -7.15 -17.80 -3.86
N THR A 206 -6.79 -16.75 -4.60
CA THR A 206 -6.96 -15.37 -4.16
C THR A 206 -8.45 -14.99 -4.06
N GLU A 207 -9.27 -15.35 -5.05
CA GLU A 207 -10.73 -15.16 -5.01
C GLU A 207 -11.38 -15.94 -3.85
N GLN A 208 -10.94 -17.17 -3.62
CA GLN A 208 -11.38 -17.99 -2.49
C GLN A 208 -11.09 -17.29 -1.15
N TYR A 209 -9.88 -16.75 -0.97
CA TYR A 209 -9.55 -15.97 0.21
C TYR A 209 -10.39 -14.71 0.30
N THR A 210 -10.47 -13.90 -0.76
CA THR A 210 -11.19 -12.63 -0.75
C THR A 210 -12.66 -12.82 -0.36
N GLN A 211 -13.31 -13.90 -0.80
CA GLN A 211 -14.66 -14.25 -0.36
C GLN A 211 -14.70 -14.64 1.13
N GLN A 212 -13.80 -15.52 1.60
CA GLN A 212 -13.77 -15.93 3.01
C GLN A 212 -13.45 -14.78 3.96
N GLY A 213 -12.48 -13.93 3.62
CA GLY A 213 -12.13 -12.74 4.36
C GLY A 213 -13.28 -11.73 4.38
N TYR A 214 -13.96 -11.51 3.25
CA TYR A 214 -15.17 -10.70 3.21
C TYR A 214 -16.24 -11.22 4.18
N ASP A 215 -16.51 -12.52 4.14
CA ASP A 215 -17.51 -13.16 5.00
C ASP A 215 -17.12 -13.07 6.48
N ALA A 216 -15.84 -13.23 6.82
CA ALA A 216 -15.32 -13.08 8.19
C ALA A 216 -15.49 -11.63 8.69
N VAL A 217 -15.10 -10.63 7.89
CA VAL A 217 -15.23 -9.22 8.26
C VAL A 217 -16.69 -8.82 8.43
N ARG A 218 -17.59 -9.28 7.55
CA ARG A 218 -19.04 -9.06 7.71
C ARG A 218 -19.63 -9.82 8.88
N GLY A 219 -19.17 -11.05 9.14
CA GLY A 219 -19.56 -11.87 10.27
C GLY A 219 -19.21 -11.23 11.62
N ALA A 220 -18.09 -10.51 11.69
CA ALA A 220 -17.69 -9.69 12.84
C ALA A 220 -18.57 -8.44 13.04
N GLY A 221 -19.51 -8.16 12.14
CA GLY A 221 -20.44 -7.03 12.23
C GLY A 221 -19.90 -5.72 11.64
N TYR A 222 -18.76 -5.73 10.95
CA TYR A 222 -18.23 -4.51 10.35
C TYR A 222 -19.10 -4.02 9.20
N GLY A 223 -19.63 -2.80 9.33
CA GLY A 223 -20.50 -2.16 8.33
C GLY A 223 -19.77 -1.25 7.32
N GLY A 224 -18.48 -0.96 7.54
CA GLY A 224 -17.67 -0.10 6.67
C GLY A 224 -17.24 -0.77 5.37
N SER A 225 -16.34 -0.15 4.62
CA SER A 225 -15.90 -0.69 3.33
C SER A 225 -14.90 -1.83 3.52
N VAL A 226 -15.13 -2.96 2.85
CA VAL A 226 -14.16 -4.05 2.78
C VAL A 226 -13.32 -3.83 1.53
N VAL A 227 -12.00 -3.82 1.67
CA VAL A 227 -11.11 -3.52 0.57
C VAL A 227 -10.28 -4.75 0.20
N PHE A 228 -9.99 -4.92 -1.07
CA PHE A 228 -9.09 -5.96 -1.55
C PHE A 228 -8.21 -5.44 -2.67
N SER A 229 -6.94 -5.82 -2.66
CA SER A 229 -5.99 -5.53 -3.73
C SER A 229 -6.44 -6.15 -5.05
N ASP A 230 -6.13 -5.48 -6.16
CA ASP A 230 -6.35 -5.96 -7.52
C ASP A 230 -5.48 -7.19 -7.89
N GLY A 231 -4.49 -7.53 -7.06
CA GLY A 231 -3.54 -8.62 -7.27
C GLY A 231 -2.70 -8.47 -8.54
N PHE A 232 -2.34 -7.22 -8.88
CA PHE A 232 -1.57 -6.83 -10.08
C PHE A 232 -2.31 -7.05 -11.41
N ALA A 233 -3.64 -7.15 -11.37
CA ALA A 233 -4.49 -7.21 -12.56
C ALA A 233 -5.24 -5.88 -12.76
N GLU A 234 -5.73 -5.63 -13.97
CA GLU A 234 -6.65 -4.50 -14.19
C GLU A 234 -7.85 -4.59 -13.24
N SER A 235 -8.22 -3.48 -12.59
CA SER A 235 -9.34 -3.45 -11.64
C SER A 235 -10.66 -3.97 -12.23
N SER A 236 -10.86 -3.75 -13.54
CA SER A 236 -12.06 -4.20 -14.27
C SER A 236 -12.16 -5.73 -14.39
N SER A 237 -11.05 -6.45 -14.24
CA SER A 237 -11.02 -7.92 -14.21
C SER A 237 -11.78 -8.48 -13.00
N TRP A 238 -12.02 -7.68 -11.98
CA TRP A 238 -12.79 -8.03 -10.78
C TRP A 238 -14.29 -7.68 -10.89
N ASN A 239 -14.78 -7.33 -12.07
CA ASN A 239 -16.20 -7.06 -12.28
C ASN A 239 -17.04 -8.32 -12.08
N GLY A 240 -18.22 -8.15 -11.48
CA GLY A 240 -19.12 -9.25 -11.08
C GLY A 240 -18.73 -9.95 -9.78
N PHE A 241 -17.50 -9.74 -9.28
CA PHE A 241 -17.05 -10.28 -8.00
C PHE A 241 -17.28 -9.28 -6.87
N LEU A 242 -18.06 -9.69 -5.86
CA LEU A 242 -18.48 -8.85 -4.73
C LEU A 242 -19.11 -7.49 -5.14
N THR A 243 -19.72 -7.42 -6.32
CA THR A 243 -20.38 -6.20 -6.82
C THR A 243 -21.54 -5.78 -5.91
N GLY A 244 -21.59 -4.49 -5.54
CA GLY A 244 -22.66 -3.96 -4.68
C GLY A 244 -22.57 -4.36 -3.21
N GLN A 245 -21.48 -5.03 -2.80
CA GLN A 245 -21.29 -5.55 -1.44
C GLN A 245 -20.55 -4.60 -0.49
N ASN A 246 -20.56 -3.29 -0.81
CA ASN A 246 -19.74 -2.25 -0.17
C ASN A 246 -18.25 -2.61 -0.11
N THR A 247 -17.73 -3.02 -1.27
CA THR A 247 -16.32 -3.33 -1.49
C THR A 247 -15.62 -2.27 -2.31
N ILE A 248 -14.29 -2.20 -2.17
CA ILE A 248 -13.39 -1.32 -2.91
C ILE A 248 -12.30 -2.20 -3.51
N VAL A 249 -11.86 -1.89 -4.73
CA VAL A 249 -10.60 -2.43 -5.27
C VAL A 249 -9.50 -1.44 -4.92
N ASP A 250 -8.46 -1.94 -4.25
CA ASP A 250 -7.21 -1.20 -4.09
C ASP A 250 -6.28 -1.48 -5.28
N HIS A 251 -5.83 -0.41 -5.92
CA HIS A 251 -4.89 -0.43 -7.02
C HIS A 251 -3.63 0.32 -6.63
N HIS A 252 -2.46 -0.19 -7.00
CA HIS A 252 -1.17 0.47 -6.76
C HIS A 252 -0.52 0.86 -8.09
N GLU A 253 -0.10 2.12 -8.21
CA GLU A 253 0.47 2.66 -9.44
C GLU A 253 1.89 3.17 -9.19
N TYR A 254 2.87 2.54 -9.86
CA TYR A 254 4.28 2.91 -9.81
C TYR A 254 4.91 2.86 -11.20
N GLN A 255 5.90 3.71 -11.43
CA GLN A 255 6.62 3.77 -12.72
C GLN A 255 8.12 3.51 -12.59
N VAL A 256 8.53 2.75 -11.57
CA VAL A 256 9.94 2.59 -11.20
C VAL A 256 10.40 1.14 -11.09
N PHE A 257 9.50 0.16 -11.25
CA PHE A 257 9.82 -1.26 -11.05
C PHE A 257 10.09 -2.04 -12.35
N THR A 258 10.11 -1.36 -13.50
CA THR A 258 10.48 -1.95 -14.79
C THR A 258 11.52 -1.10 -15.50
N ASP A 259 12.39 -1.73 -16.29
CA ASP A 259 13.40 -1.02 -17.06
C ASP A 259 12.75 -0.07 -18.08
N GLU A 260 11.61 -0.45 -18.65
CA GLU A 260 10.90 0.37 -19.65
C GLU A 260 10.38 1.69 -19.07
N LEU A 261 9.82 1.66 -17.85
CA LEU A 261 9.25 2.85 -17.23
C LEU A 261 10.34 3.78 -16.68
N LEU A 262 11.47 3.24 -16.23
CA LEU A 262 12.63 4.03 -15.78
C LEU A 262 13.36 4.78 -16.92
N GLN A 263 13.12 4.40 -18.17
CA GLN A 263 13.66 5.08 -19.36
C GLN A 263 12.84 6.33 -19.75
N LEU A 264 11.68 6.54 -19.13
CA LEU A 264 10.90 7.75 -19.36
C LEU A 264 11.68 8.97 -18.84
N ASP A 265 11.61 10.08 -19.59
CA ASP A 265 12.02 11.36 -19.05
C ASP A 265 10.93 11.90 -18.09
N TRP A 266 11.22 13.01 -17.41
CA TRP A 266 10.30 13.58 -16.44
C TRP A 266 8.91 13.92 -17.02
N GLN A 267 8.84 14.35 -18.28
CA GLN A 267 7.56 14.62 -18.94
C GLN A 267 6.88 13.31 -19.36
N GLY A 268 7.65 12.31 -19.77
CA GLY A 268 7.17 10.97 -20.08
C GLY A 268 6.44 10.33 -18.90
N HIS A 269 6.95 10.49 -17.67
CA HIS A 269 6.24 10.01 -16.47
C HIS A 269 4.89 10.71 -16.25
N VAL A 270 4.84 12.03 -16.47
CA VAL A 270 3.59 12.81 -16.42
C VAL A 270 2.59 12.33 -17.47
N ASP A 271 3.04 12.18 -18.72
CA ASP A 271 2.21 11.75 -19.84
C ASP A 271 1.71 10.31 -19.65
N TYR A 272 2.57 9.43 -19.09
CA TYR A 272 2.21 8.07 -18.77
C TYR A 272 1.12 8.02 -17.70
N ALA A 273 1.22 8.80 -16.62
CA ALA A 273 0.20 8.85 -15.57
C ALA A 273 -1.20 9.18 -16.15
N TYR A 274 -1.29 10.14 -17.07
CA TYR A 274 -2.55 10.47 -17.75
C TYR A 274 -3.04 9.38 -18.71
N SER A 275 -2.13 8.78 -19.48
CA SER A 275 -2.52 7.78 -20.49
C SER A 275 -2.86 6.41 -19.90
N ASN A 276 -2.26 6.03 -18.78
CA ASN A 276 -2.46 4.72 -18.15
C ASN A 276 -3.68 4.67 -17.22
N ALA A 277 -4.13 5.81 -16.68
CA ALA A 277 -5.24 5.87 -15.71
C ALA A 277 -6.52 5.14 -16.15
N GLY A 278 -6.84 5.18 -17.45
CA GLY A 278 -8.00 4.47 -17.99
C GLY A 278 -7.89 2.94 -17.90
N ASN A 279 -6.68 2.38 -17.87
CA ASN A 279 -6.45 0.93 -17.81
C ASN A 279 -6.71 0.39 -16.41
N TRP A 280 -6.25 1.10 -15.37
CA TRP A 280 -6.40 0.63 -13.99
C TRP A 280 -7.66 1.16 -13.28
N ALA A 281 -8.12 2.37 -13.60
CA ALA A 281 -9.33 2.94 -12.97
C ALA A 281 -10.61 2.67 -13.78
N GLY A 282 -10.47 2.50 -15.11
CA GLY A 282 -11.60 2.47 -16.04
C GLY A 282 -12.38 1.16 -16.01
N GLY A 283 -13.69 1.25 -16.22
CA GLY A 283 -14.55 0.08 -16.45
C GLY A 283 -14.87 -0.77 -15.22
N ALA A 284 -14.33 -0.45 -14.04
CA ALA A 284 -14.66 -1.15 -12.80
C ALA A 284 -16.13 -0.91 -12.38
N ASP A 285 -16.80 -1.96 -11.89
CA ASP A 285 -18.20 -1.94 -11.44
C ASP A 285 -18.37 -1.56 -9.95
N LYS A 286 -17.25 -1.28 -9.29
CA LYS A 286 -17.14 -0.86 -7.89
C LYS A 286 -16.03 0.19 -7.77
N PRO A 287 -16.00 0.95 -6.66
CA PRO A 287 -14.98 1.99 -6.47
C PRO A 287 -13.56 1.42 -6.52
N VAL A 288 -12.68 2.11 -7.24
CA VAL A 288 -11.23 1.91 -7.20
C VAL A 288 -10.61 3.05 -6.39
N VAL A 289 -9.60 2.76 -5.58
CA VAL A 289 -8.73 3.74 -4.91
C VAL A 289 -7.30 3.44 -5.34
N ASN A 290 -6.51 4.47 -5.60
CA ASN A 290 -5.07 4.31 -5.76
C ASN A 290 -4.43 4.28 -4.34
N GLY A 291 -4.36 3.10 -3.70
CA GLY A 291 -3.93 2.95 -2.31
C GLY A 291 -2.44 3.05 -2.11
N GLU A 292 -1.65 2.91 -3.18
CA GLU A 292 -0.21 3.18 -3.14
C GLU A 292 0.31 3.77 -4.45
N TRP A 293 0.98 4.90 -4.31
CA TRP A 293 1.73 5.58 -5.37
C TRP A 293 2.77 6.52 -4.72
N THR A 294 3.75 6.99 -5.47
CA THR A 294 4.89 7.78 -4.94
C THR A 294 5.26 8.92 -5.88
N ALA A 295 6.15 9.81 -5.43
CA ALA A 295 6.76 10.82 -6.28
C ALA A 295 7.99 10.29 -7.06
N ALA A 296 8.35 9.02 -6.85
CA ALA A 296 9.54 8.42 -7.44
C ALA A 296 9.45 8.29 -8.96
N MET A 297 10.48 8.78 -9.63
CA MET A 297 10.77 8.53 -11.06
C MET A 297 12.03 7.66 -11.22
N THR A 298 12.58 7.18 -10.11
CA THR A 298 13.70 6.25 -10.07
C THR A 298 13.47 5.17 -9.01
N ASP A 299 14.20 4.06 -9.10
CA ASP A 299 14.28 3.05 -8.04
C ASP A 299 15.55 3.19 -7.18
N CYS A 300 16.05 4.41 -7.02
CA CYS A 300 17.30 4.71 -6.32
C CYS A 300 17.23 4.64 -4.79
N ALA A 301 16.04 4.48 -4.20
CA ALA A 301 15.90 4.35 -2.77
C ALA A 301 16.67 3.10 -2.28
N PRO A 302 17.47 3.22 -1.21
CA PRO A 302 18.34 2.14 -0.77
C PRO A 302 17.49 0.91 -0.39
N ALA A 303 17.87 -0.27 -0.89
CA ALA A 303 17.15 -1.53 -0.63
C ALA A 303 15.68 -1.57 -1.13
N LEU A 304 15.24 -0.63 -1.97
CA LEU A 304 13.87 -0.61 -2.50
C LEU A 304 13.51 -1.88 -3.27
N ASN A 305 14.49 -2.43 -3.99
CA ASN A 305 14.35 -3.69 -4.72
C ASN A 305 14.60 -4.93 -3.84
N GLY A 306 14.73 -4.74 -2.53
CA GLY A 306 15.11 -5.73 -1.53
C GLY A 306 16.52 -5.49 -0.97
N TYR A 307 16.71 -5.80 0.31
CA TYR A 307 18.01 -5.65 0.97
C TYR A 307 19.12 -6.43 0.24
N GLY A 308 20.20 -5.74 -0.12
CA GLY A 308 21.33 -6.27 -0.89
C GLY A 308 21.14 -6.29 -2.41
N ILE A 309 20.01 -5.82 -2.93
CA ILE A 309 19.73 -5.69 -4.37
C ILE A 309 19.88 -4.21 -4.76
N GLY A 310 20.60 -3.95 -5.86
CA GLY A 310 20.84 -2.60 -6.37
C GLY A 310 19.62 -1.94 -7.04
N ALA A 311 19.84 -0.77 -7.64
CA ALA A 311 18.83 -0.02 -8.38
C ALA A 311 18.96 -0.28 -9.89
N ARG A 312 17.83 -0.35 -10.60
CA ARG A 312 17.84 -0.51 -12.05
C ARG A 312 18.40 0.74 -12.69
N TYR A 313 17.99 1.91 -12.17
CA TYR A 313 18.33 3.22 -12.71
C TYR A 313 19.84 3.47 -12.86
N ASP A 314 20.66 3.03 -11.90
CA ASP A 314 22.13 3.19 -11.96
C ASP A 314 22.88 1.93 -12.42
N GLY A 315 22.17 0.94 -12.96
CA GLY A 315 22.78 -0.27 -13.52
C GLY A 315 23.33 -1.23 -12.45
N THR A 316 22.99 -1.07 -11.18
CA THR A 316 23.46 -1.94 -10.08
C THR A 316 22.49 -3.07 -9.74
N PHE A 317 21.28 -3.06 -10.30
CA PHE A 317 20.27 -4.08 -10.08
C PHE A 317 20.71 -5.45 -10.62
N SER A 318 20.49 -6.46 -9.78
CA SER A 318 20.95 -7.81 -10.02
C SER A 318 20.24 -8.77 -9.07
N ARG A 319 19.38 -9.67 -9.57
CA ARG A 319 18.76 -10.70 -8.71
C ARG A 319 18.38 -11.98 -9.46
N PRO A 320 18.26 -13.11 -8.75
CA PRO A 320 17.64 -14.32 -9.31
C PRO A 320 16.16 -14.10 -9.64
N THR A 321 15.67 -14.73 -10.71
CA THR A 321 14.23 -14.76 -11.03
C THR A 321 13.57 -16.00 -10.43
N TYR A 322 12.24 -15.96 -10.26
CA TYR A 322 11.44 -17.09 -9.76
C TYR A 322 11.64 -18.39 -10.56
N ASN A 323 11.93 -18.28 -11.86
CA ASN A 323 12.15 -19.42 -12.75
C ASN A 323 13.61 -19.92 -12.78
N GLY A 324 14.44 -19.51 -11.81
CA GLY A 324 15.84 -19.90 -11.70
C GLY A 324 16.77 -19.21 -12.70
N GLY A 325 16.30 -18.14 -13.35
CA GLY A 325 17.11 -17.25 -14.17
C GLY A 325 17.74 -16.13 -13.34
N TYR A 326 18.24 -15.12 -14.04
CA TYR A 326 18.85 -13.96 -13.41
C TYR A 326 18.51 -12.71 -14.23
N GLU A 327 18.15 -11.63 -13.54
CA GLU A 327 17.83 -10.35 -14.14
C GLU A 327 18.82 -9.28 -13.67
N SER A 328 19.14 -8.36 -14.58
CA SER A 328 20.08 -7.26 -14.39
C SER A 328 19.65 -6.08 -15.24
N SER A 329 20.01 -4.87 -14.84
CA SER A 329 19.69 -3.65 -15.60
C SER A 329 20.88 -3.06 -16.34
N GLU A 330 20.60 -2.13 -17.25
CA GLU A 330 21.59 -1.24 -17.85
C GLU A 330 21.55 0.13 -17.16
N TYR A 331 22.66 0.88 -17.23
CA TYR A 331 22.75 2.21 -16.64
C TYR A 331 21.86 3.21 -17.38
N ILE A 332 21.02 3.94 -16.64
CA ILE A 332 20.18 5.04 -17.12
C ILE A 332 20.71 6.37 -16.60
N GLY A 333 20.90 6.48 -15.28
CA GLY A 333 21.31 7.70 -14.59
C GLY A 333 21.93 7.41 -13.22
N SER A 334 22.36 8.47 -12.52
CA SER A 334 23.03 8.31 -11.23
C SER A 334 22.06 8.46 -10.07
N CYS A 335 22.12 7.53 -9.10
CA CYS A 335 21.39 7.61 -7.84
C CYS A 335 22.02 8.52 -6.77
N ALA A 336 23.16 9.16 -7.05
CA ALA A 336 23.99 9.81 -6.03
C ALA A 336 23.29 10.92 -5.21
N SER A 337 22.40 11.69 -5.83
CA SER A 337 21.71 12.82 -5.18
C SER A 337 20.21 12.59 -4.99
N VAL A 338 19.64 11.53 -5.56
CA VAL A 338 18.19 11.32 -5.61
C VAL A 338 17.58 11.19 -4.22
N ASN A 339 18.28 10.55 -3.29
CA ASN A 339 17.81 10.35 -1.93
C ASN A 339 17.93 11.59 -1.01
N PHE A 340 18.55 12.68 -1.50
CA PHE A 340 18.90 13.87 -0.72
C PHE A 340 18.21 15.11 -1.31
N ILE A 341 16.99 15.41 -0.83
CA ILE A 341 16.14 16.49 -1.38
C ILE A 341 16.77 17.89 -1.33
N ASP A 342 17.73 18.11 -0.45
CA ASP A 342 18.53 19.33 -0.34
C ASP A 342 19.54 19.48 -1.49
N GLN A 343 19.90 18.38 -2.16
CA GLN A 343 20.75 18.35 -3.35
C GLN A 343 19.96 18.40 -4.66
N TRP A 344 18.62 18.36 -4.61
CA TRP A 344 17.79 18.42 -5.81
C TRP A 344 17.85 19.80 -6.46
N THR A 345 18.00 19.81 -7.79
CA THR A 345 17.89 21.04 -8.57
C THR A 345 16.45 21.56 -8.55
N GLN A 346 16.26 22.85 -8.85
CA GLN A 346 14.91 23.40 -8.95
C GLN A 346 14.09 22.75 -10.08
N ASP A 347 14.77 22.32 -11.15
CA ASP A 347 14.12 21.61 -12.26
C ASP A 347 13.61 20.24 -11.83
N LEU A 348 14.41 19.46 -11.08
CA LEU A 348 13.98 18.18 -10.53
C LEU A 348 12.81 18.34 -9.55
N LYS A 349 12.86 19.35 -8.68
CA LYS A 349 11.73 19.69 -7.78
C LYS A 349 10.46 19.99 -8.57
N THR A 350 10.58 20.81 -9.62
CA THR A 350 9.44 21.19 -10.48
C THR A 350 8.88 19.99 -11.24
N ALA A 351 9.74 19.16 -11.81
CA ALA A 351 9.37 17.93 -12.48
C ALA A 351 8.62 16.97 -11.54
N THR A 352 9.16 16.76 -10.34
CA THR A 352 8.54 15.92 -9.31
C THR A 352 7.18 16.47 -8.89
N THR A 353 7.06 17.78 -8.68
CA THR A 353 5.75 18.42 -8.38
C THR A 353 4.73 18.19 -9.50
N ASN A 354 5.15 18.29 -10.77
CA ASN A 354 4.26 18.05 -11.90
C ASN A 354 3.81 16.58 -11.98
N TYR A 355 4.73 15.65 -11.71
CA TYR A 355 4.40 14.22 -11.65
C TYR A 355 3.43 13.90 -10.51
N ILE A 356 3.65 14.44 -9.31
CA ILE A 356 2.72 14.32 -8.18
C ILE A 356 1.34 14.87 -8.55
N ARG A 357 1.28 16.05 -9.18
CA ARG A 357 0.01 16.66 -9.61
C ARG A 357 -0.76 15.79 -10.60
N ALA A 358 -0.07 15.22 -11.58
CA ALA A 358 -0.70 14.36 -12.58
C ALA A 358 -1.33 13.12 -11.91
N GLN A 359 -0.61 12.47 -10.98
CA GLN A 359 -1.10 11.31 -10.25
C GLN A 359 -2.30 11.63 -9.34
N ILE A 360 -2.26 12.77 -8.63
CA ILE A 360 -3.41 13.27 -7.85
C ILE A 360 -4.62 13.51 -8.77
N ASP A 361 -4.41 14.21 -9.89
CA ASP A 361 -5.48 14.57 -10.83
C ASP A 361 -6.18 13.33 -11.37
N VAL A 362 -5.44 12.34 -11.89
CA VAL A 362 -6.05 11.11 -12.41
C VAL A 362 -6.73 10.29 -11.32
N SER A 363 -6.16 10.24 -10.11
CA SER A 363 -6.75 9.47 -9.01
C SER A 363 -8.03 10.10 -8.46
N GLU A 364 -8.14 11.44 -8.45
CA GLU A 364 -9.37 12.13 -8.03
C GLU A 364 -10.44 12.20 -9.11
N THR A 365 -10.05 12.24 -10.40
CA THR A 365 -10.98 12.38 -11.53
C THR A 365 -11.45 11.04 -12.10
N GLN A 366 -10.60 10.01 -12.11
CA GLN A 366 -10.91 8.69 -12.66
C GLN A 366 -11.18 7.62 -11.59
N ALA A 367 -10.72 7.83 -10.35
CA ALA A 367 -10.91 6.89 -9.24
C ALA A 367 -11.62 7.54 -8.04
N SER A 368 -11.46 6.95 -6.85
CA SER A 368 -12.07 7.43 -5.61
C SER A 368 -11.15 8.26 -4.72
N GLY A 369 -9.96 8.61 -5.23
CA GLY A 369 -8.91 9.28 -4.48
C GLY A 369 -7.66 8.40 -4.41
N TRP A 370 -6.77 8.77 -3.49
CA TRP A 370 -5.41 8.29 -3.47
C TRP A 370 -4.82 8.23 -2.06
N ILE A 371 -3.83 7.37 -1.86
CA ILE A 371 -3.08 7.23 -0.61
C ILE A 371 -1.59 7.13 -0.97
N PHE A 372 -0.81 8.14 -0.60
CA PHE A 372 0.61 8.24 -0.97
C PHE A 372 1.47 7.29 -0.13
N TRP A 373 2.38 6.57 -0.78
CA TRP A 373 3.38 5.72 -0.16
C TRP A 373 4.74 6.46 -0.14
N ASN A 374 5.24 6.94 1.00
CA ASN A 374 4.79 6.78 2.38
C ASN A 374 4.82 8.13 3.17
N PHE A 375 4.30 8.17 4.40
CA PHE A 375 4.34 9.41 5.19
C PHE A 375 5.77 9.91 5.49
N LYS A 376 6.70 8.98 5.78
CA LYS A 376 8.13 9.28 5.96
C LYS A 376 9.05 8.08 5.74
N THR A 377 10.32 8.38 5.51
CA THR A 377 11.42 7.41 5.38
C THR A 377 12.70 7.94 6.03
N GLU A 378 13.66 7.06 6.36
CA GLU A 378 14.96 7.53 6.85
C GLU A 378 15.86 8.09 5.74
N ALA A 379 15.76 7.55 4.52
CA ALA A 379 16.76 7.80 3.48
C ALA A 379 16.23 7.75 2.03
N ALA A 380 14.93 7.97 1.79
CA ALA A 380 14.33 7.92 0.46
C ALA A 380 13.40 9.12 0.22
N ALA A 381 13.95 10.22 -0.31
CA ALA A 381 13.23 11.50 -0.46
C ALA A 381 12.02 11.43 -1.40
N GLU A 382 12.11 10.68 -2.50
CA GLU A 382 11.01 10.49 -3.46
C GLU A 382 9.78 9.81 -2.84
N TRP A 383 9.97 9.10 -1.73
CA TRP A 383 8.98 8.27 -1.06
C TRP A 383 8.53 8.83 0.30
N ASP A 384 8.94 10.06 0.62
CA ASP A 384 8.72 10.68 1.93
C ASP A 384 7.83 11.91 1.78
N PHE A 385 6.54 11.74 2.07
CA PHE A 385 5.55 12.81 2.01
C PHE A 385 5.95 14.02 2.83
N PHE A 386 6.47 13.85 4.05
CA PHE A 386 6.88 14.95 4.90
C PHE A 386 8.07 15.73 4.32
N ARG A 387 9.06 15.07 3.75
CA ARG A 387 10.17 15.76 3.08
C ARG A 387 9.69 16.51 1.85
N LEU A 388 8.84 15.90 1.02
CA LEU A 388 8.27 16.55 -0.16
C LEU A 388 7.46 17.79 0.23
N LEU A 389 6.66 17.68 1.30
CA LEU A 389 5.87 18.80 1.85
C LEU A 389 6.76 19.92 2.38
N ASP A 390 7.70 19.60 3.27
CA ASP A 390 8.55 20.58 3.95
C ASP A 390 9.50 21.32 3.00
N ASN A 391 9.79 20.72 1.83
CA ASN A 391 10.65 21.31 0.79
C ASN A 391 9.89 21.95 -0.37
N GLY A 392 8.56 22.08 -0.26
CA GLY A 392 7.73 22.75 -1.27
C GLY A 392 7.62 21.99 -2.59
N VAL A 393 7.88 20.68 -2.60
CA VAL A 393 7.72 19.79 -3.76
C VAL A 393 6.30 19.27 -3.82
N TRP A 394 5.68 19.00 -2.67
CA TRP A 394 4.27 18.65 -2.62
C TRP A 394 3.41 19.82 -3.13
N PRO A 395 2.47 19.59 -4.07
CA PRO A 395 1.67 20.67 -4.63
C PRO A 395 0.75 21.28 -3.56
N SER A 396 0.75 22.62 -3.47
CA SER A 396 -0.25 23.35 -2.69
C SER A 396 -1.65 23.09 -3.24
N SER A 397 -2.60 22.79 -2.36
CA SER A 397 -4.02 22.62 -2.65
C SER A 397 -4.70 23.86 -3.20
#